data_AF-A0A521DBL5-F1
#
_entry.id   AF-A0A521DBL5-F1
#
_cell.length_a   1.000
_cell.length_b   1.000
_cell.length_c   1.000
_cell.angle_alpha   90.00
_cell.angle_beta   90.00
_cell.angle_gamma   90.00
#
_symmetry.space_group_name_H-M   'P 1'
#
loop_
_entity.id
_entity.type
_entity.pdbx_description
1 polymer ?
#
loop_
_entity_poly.entity_id
_entity_poly.type
_entity_poly.pdbx_seq_one_letter_code
_entity_poly.pdbx_strand_id
1 'polypeptide(L)'
;MLWIDILLLLISGYAAYELVEFARGRGRLKFLGLTIAAIIFAFMQVTVIIGHLVEMSAVATVVTFIIEWSHLISLAFTLSALAVFIRESKPVFAQFPLAYTALPLSIILSYFFVYDSLVLKKWLFFLYQGGALVVSAMMYGIYTYRSKKYILILAGIALFWLCFLLYWGIPALRITSLAWIWKLLLGGGMVTTLLGYKYAHSY
;
A
#
# COMPACT_ATOMS: atom_id res chain seq x y z
N MET A 1 -13.39 -7.37 -12.74
CA MET A 1 -14.65 -6.79 -13.27
C MET A 1 -14.33 -5.33 -13.50
N LEU A 2 -14.47 -4.82 -14.72
CA LEU A 2 -13.98 -3.49 -15.09
C LEU A 2 -14.37 -2.39 -14.09
N TRP A 3 -15.62 -2.40 -13.60
CA TRP A 3 -16.13 -1.37 -12.69
C TRP A 3 -15.36 -1.28 -11.35
N ILE A 4 -14.90 -2.40 -10.79
CA ILE A 4 -14.18 -2.38 -9.50
C ILE A 4 -12.75 -1.86 -9.68
N ASP A 5 -12.15 -2.11 -10.84
CA ASP A 5 -10.83 -1.61 -11.20
C ASP A 5 -10.87 -0.09 -11.45
N ILE A 6 -11.94 0.40 -12.08
CA ILE A 6 -12.24 1.84 -12.19
C ILE A 6 -12.43 2.48 -10.82
N LEU A 7 -13.18 1.83 -9.92
CA LEU A 7 -13.37 2.34 -8.56
C LEU A 7 -12.04 2.44 -7.81
N LEU A 8 -11.19 1.42 -7.89
CA LEU A 8 -9.86 1.43 -7.29
C LEU A 8 -8.95 2.50 -7.91
N LEU A 9 -9.04 2.73 -9.22
CA LEU A 9 -8.33 3.82 -9.88
C LEU A 9 -8.76 5.19 -9.30
N LEU A 10 -10.06 5.42 -9.16
CA LEU A 10 -10.58 6.67 -8.58
C LEU A 10 -10.16 6.83 -7.12
N ILE A 11 -10.26 5.78 -6.31
CA ILE A 11 -9.86 5.82 -4.89
C ILE A 11 -8.36 6.06 -4.75
N SER A 12 -7.53 5.40 -5.56
CA SER A 12 -6.07 5.57 -5.50
C SER A 12 -5.61 6.92 -6.07
N GLY A 13 -6.29 7.44 -7.09
CA GLY A 13 -6.08 8.80 -7.58
C GLY A 13 -6.46 9.85 -6.53
N TYR A 14 -7.60 9.66 -5.86
CA TYR A 14 -8.00 10.49 -4.72
C TYR A 14 -6.98 10.42 -3.58
N ALA A 15 -6.52 9.21 -3.23
CA ALA A 15 -5.48 9.00 -2.24
C ALA A 15 -4.19 9.76 -2.57
N ALA A 16 -3.72 9.65 -3.81
CA ALA A 16 -2.54 10.35 -4.28
C ALA A 16 -2.71 11.88 -4.16
N TYR A 17 -3.86 12.42 -4.58
CA TYR A 17 -4.16 13.84 -4.48
C TYR A 17 -4.09 14.36 -3.03
N GLU A 18 -4.76 13.67 -2.10
CA GLU A 18 -4.77 14.05 -0.69
C GLU A 18 -3.39 13.93 -0.03
N LEU A 19 -2.64 12.88 -0.36
CA LEU A 19 -1.29 12.69 0.17
C LEU A 19 -0.30 13.75 -0.33
N VAL A 20 -0.49 14.30 -1.55
CA VAL A 20 0.29 15.45 -2.04
C VAL A 20 0.06 16.67 -1.14
N GLU A 21 -1.18 16.92 -0.75
CA GLU A 21 -1.51 18.05 0.14
C GLU A 21 -0.81 17.88 1.49
N PHE A 22 -0.86 16.69 2.08
CA PHE A 22 -0.12 16.38 3.31
C PHE A 22 1.39 16.48 3.15
N ALA A 23 1.94 16.11 2.00
CA ALA A 23 3.37 16.21 1.72
C ALA A 23 3.87 17.66 1.64
N ARG A 24 2.99 18.63 1.36
CA ARG A 24 3.33 20.06 1.40
C ARG A 24 3.42 20.61 2.83
N GLY A 25 2.86 19.91 3.82
CA GLY A 25 2.85 20.29 5.24
C GLY A 25 4.03 19.77 6.09
N ARG A 26 3.82 19.66 7.42
CA ARG A 26 4.79 19.08 8.35
C ARG A 26 4.87 17.55 8.17
N GLY A 27 6.09 17.01 8.06
CA GLY A 27 6.29 15.57 7.80
C GLY A 27 6.32 15.22 6.30
N ARG A 28 6.95 16.07 5.49
CA ARG A 28 7.04 15.93 4.03
C ARG A 28 7.51 14.56 3.55
N LEU A 29 8.53 13.97 4.17
CA LEU A 29 9.16 12.73 3.67
C LEU A 29 8.26 11.49 3.77
N LYS A 30 7.54 11.30 4.88
CA LYS A 30 6.63 10.14 5.04
C LYS A 30 5.44 10.21 4.08
N PHE A 31 4.84 11.39 3.93
CA PHE A 31 3.72 11.58 3.01
C PHE A 31 4.18 11.56 1.55
N LEU A 32 5.39 12.01 1.24
CA LEU A 32 5.99 11.85 -0.09
C LEU A 32 6.11 10.37 -0.47
N GLY A 33 6.62 9.53 0.43
CA GLY A 33 6.71 8.08 0.20
C GLY A 33 5.34 7.44 -0.06
N LEU A 34 4.33 7.76 0.75
CA LEU A 34 2.95 7.29 0.53
C LEU A 34 2.34 7.83 -0.77
N THR A 35 2.65 9.08 -1.13
CA THR A 35 2.18 9.70 -2.39
C THR A 35 2.72 8.94 -3.59
N ILE A 36 4.03 8.67 -3.61
CA ILE A 36 4.67 7.91 -4.69
C ILE A 36 4.05 6.51 -4.77
N ALA A 37 3.86 5.84 -3.63
CA ALA A 37 3.19 4.55 -3.59
C ALA A 37 1.77 4.60 -4.17
N ALA A 38 0.99 5.62 -3.82
CA ALA A 38 -0.38 5.80 -4.32
C ALA A 38 -0.43 6.10 -5.82
N ILE A 39 0.48 6.93 -6.35
CA ILE A 39 0.59 7.23 -7.78
C ILE A 39 0.93 5.96 -8.56
N ILE A 40 1.91 5.18 -8.09
CA ILE A 40 2.30 3.92 -8.73
C ILE A 40 1.16 2.91 -8.68
N PHE A 41 0.43 2.85 -7.56
CA PHE A 41 -0.75 1.99 -7.46
C PHE A 41 -1.89 2.45 -8.39
N ALA A 42 -2.11 3.75 -8.56
CA ALA A 42 -3.07 4.26 -9.54
C ALA A 42 -2.65 3.91 -10.98
N PHE A 43 -1.38 4.07 -11.32
CA PHE A 43 -0.83 3.66 -12.62
C PHE A 43 -1.03 2.16 -12.87
N MET A 44 -0.82 1.34 -11.84
CA MET A 44 -1.12 -0.09 -11.89
C MET A 44 -2.59 -0.36 -12.24
N GLN A 45 -3.54 0.35 -11.63
CA GLN A 45 -4.96 0.19 -11.96
C GLN A 45 -5.28 0.60 -13.41
N VAL A 46 -4.63 1.64 -13.93
CA VAL A 46 -4.74 1.98 -15.37
C VAL A 46 -4.29 0.81 -16.24
N THR A 47 -3.16 0.17 -15.92
CA THR A 47 -2.70 -0.99 -16.69
C THR A 47 -3.60 -2.22 -16.59
N VAL A 48 -4.23 -2.45 -15.43
CA VAL A 48 -5.26 -3.49 -15.27
C VAL A 48 -6.47 -3.22 -16.18
N ILE A 49 -6.92 -1.96 -16.25
CA ILE A 49 -8.04 -1.56 -17.11
C ILE A 49 -7.67 -1.75 -18.59
N ILE A 50 -6.48 -1.35 -19.01
CA ILE A 50 -5.98 -1.58 -20.39
C ILE A 50 -5.97 -3.08 -20.70
N GLY A 51 -5.49 -3.91 -19.78
CA GLY A 51 -5.49 -5.38 -19.93
C GLY A 51 -6.89 -5.98 -20.09
N HIS A 52 -7.92 -5.35 -19.54
CA HIS A 52 -9.32 -5.75 -19.77
C HIS A 52 -9.87 -5.32 -21.13
N LEU A 53 -9.32 -4.27 -21.73
CA LEU A 53 -9.79 -3.72 -23.02
C LEU A 53 -9.05 -4.32 -24.23
N VAL A 54 -7.84 -4.83 -24.03
CA VAL A 54 -6.97 -5.30 -25.10
C VAL A 54 -6.57 -6.76 -24.87
N GLU A 55 -7.22 -7.68 -25.58
CA GLU A 55 -7.01 -9.14 -25.44
C GLU A 55 -5.85 -9.69 -26.30
N MET A 56 -4.90 -8.84 -26.70
CA MET A 56 -3.74 -9.27 -27.48
C MET A 56 -2.69 -9.94 -26.58
N SER A 57 -2.18 -11.11 -26.98
CA SER A 57 -1.22 -11.89 -26.18
C SER A 57 0.05 -11.12 -25.80
N ALA A 58 0.60 -10.32 -26.72
CA ALA A 58 1.76 -9.46 -26.44
C ALA A 58 1.47 -8.38 -25.39
N VAL A 59 0.26 -7.81 -25.39
CA VAL A 59 -0.16 -6.79 -24.42
C VAL A 59 -0.36 -7.42 -23.05
N ALA A 60 -0.91 -8.63 -22.98
CA ALA A 60 -1.11 -9.36 -21.72
C ALA A 60 0.20 -9.57 -20.96
N THR A 61 1.30 -9.96 -21.64
CA THR A 61 2.62 -10.13 -21.02
C THR A 61 3.20 -8.82 -20.48
N VAL A 62 3.02 -7.72 -21.21
CA VAL A 62 3.48 -6.39 -20.75
C VAL A 62 2.65 -5.91 -19.55
N VAL A 63 1.34 -6.13 -19.58
CA VAL A 63 0.44 -5.77 -18.48
C VAL A 63 0.80 -6.54 -17.20
N THR A 64 1.00 -7.87 -17.28
CA THR A 64 1.37 -8.65 -16.09
C THR A 64 2.71 -8.21 -15.51
N PHE A 65 3.69 -7.91 -16.36
CA PHE A 65 4.98 -7.36 -15.93
C PHE A 65 4.81 -6.02 -15.20
N ILE A 66 4.07 -5.07 -15.79
CA ILE A 66 3.86 -3.75 -15.16
C ILE A 66 3.12 -3.88 -13.83
N ILE A 67 2.11 -4.76 -13.74
CA ILE A 67 1.36 -4.99 -12.49
C ILE A 67 2.27 -5.50 -11.39
N GLU A 68 3.10 -6.51 -11.69
CA GLU A 68 4.02 -7.12 -10.73
C GLU A 68 5.03 -6.11 -10.18
N TRP A 69 5.69 -5.35 -11.06
CA TRP A 69 6.65 -4.33 -10.66
C TRP A 69 6.00 -3.14 -9.94
N SER A 70 4.82 -2.71 -10.38
CA SER A 70 4.09 -1.63 -9.70
C SER A 70 3.68 -2.03 -8.28
N HIS A 71 3.27 -3.28 -8.08
CA HIS A 71 3.01 -3.83 -6.74
C HIS A 71 4.26 -3.82 -5.86
N LEU A 72 5.40 -4.26 -6.39
CA LEU A 72 6.67 -4.28 -5.68
C LEU A 72 7.12 -2.88 -5.25
N ILE A 73 7.11 -1.93 -6.20
CA ILE A 73 7.60 -0.58 -5.97
C ILE A 73 6.67 0.17 -5.01
N SER A 74 5.34 0.06 -5.19
CA SER A 74 4.38 0.68 -4.26
C SER A 74 4.52 0.15 -2.84
N LEU A 75 4.75 -1.15 -2.67
CA LEU A 75 5.00 -1.77 -1.36
C LEU A 75 6.31 -1.27 -0.73
N ALA A 76 7.39 -1.17 -1.52
CA ALA A 76 8.69 -0.69 -1.06
C ALA A 76 8.62 0.77 -0.56
N PHE A 77 7.92 1.65 -1.29
CA PHE A 77 7.69 3.03 -0.86
C PHE A 77 6.77 3.13 0.36
N THR A 78 5.75 2.26 0.45
CA THR A 78 4.89 2.18 1.64
C THR A 78 5.70 1.81 2.87
N LEU A 79 6.50 0.74 2.81
CA LEU A 79 7.38 0.34 3.91
C LEU A 79 8.40 1.42 4.29
N SER A 80 8.97 2.10 3.29
CA SER A 80 9.91 3.21 3.53
C SER A 80 9.21 4.37 4.25
N ALA A 81 7.99 4.72 3.84
CA ALA A 81 7.19 5.73 4.53
C ALA A 81 6.87 5.33 5.98
N LEU A 82 6.49 4.07 6.21
CA LEU A 82 6.29 3.54 7.57
C LEU A 82 7.57 3.64 8.42
N ALA A 83 8.73 3.33 7.85
CA ALA A 83 10.00 3.48 8.57
C ALA A 83 10.26 4.95 8.97
N VAL A 84 9.91 5.92 8.11
CA VAL A 84 9.95 7.35 8.47
C VAL A 84 8.97 7.66 9.59
N PHE A 85 7.74 7.15 9.56
CA PHE A 85 6.77 7.33 10.66
C PHE A 85 7.32 6.80 11.99
N ILE A 86 7.92 5.62 12.00
CA ILE A 86 8.52 5.02 13.21
C ILE A 86 9.68 5.88 13.70
N ARG A 87 10.53 6.37 12.80
CA ARG A 87 11.66 7.24 13.15
C ARG A 87 11.17 8.53 13.82
N GLU A 88 10.21 9.21 13.20
CA GLU A 88 9.65 10.47 13.71
C GLU A 88 8.82 10.30 15.00
N SER A 89 8.38 9.07 15.32
CA SER A 89 7.69 8.78 16.59
C SER A 89 8.60 8.85 17.82
N LYS A 90 9.92 8.82 17.61
CA LYS A 90 10.94 8.77 18.67
C LYS A 90 11.59 10.15 18.87
N PRO A 91 12.07 10.46 20.09
CA PRO A 91 12.83 11.68 20.33
C PRO A 91 14.14 11.67 19.53
N VAL A 92 14.62 12.86 19.13
CA VAL A 92 15.72 13.04 18.16
C VAL A 92 16.97 12.22 18.48
N PHE A 93 17.35 12.13 19.76
CA PHE A 93 18.53 11.37 20.20
C PHE A 93 18.39 9.84 20.05
N ALA A 94 17.16 9.32 20.00
CA ALA A 94 16.87 7.90 19.83
C ALA A 94 16.47 7.55 18.38
N GLN A 95 16.54 8.51 17.47
CA GLN A 95 16.27 8.29 16.06
C GLN A 95 17.46 7.62 15.40
N PHE A 96 17.20 6.52 14.70
CA PHE A 96 18.19 5.92 13.82
C PHE A 96 18.46 6.82 12.58
N PRO A 97 19.59 6.64 11.87
CA PRO A 97 19.93 7.44 10.70
C PRO A 97 18.83 7.43 9.63
N LEU A 98 18.55 8.59 9.02
CA LEU A 98 17.49 8.72 8.01
C LEU A 98 17.72 7.77 6.82
N ALA A 99 18.97 7.50 6.43
CA ALA A 99 19.29 6.56 5.36
C ALA A 99 18.67 5.17 5.58
N TYR A 100 18.51 4.73 6.83
CA TYR A 100 17.92 3.42 7.11
C TYR A 100 16.41 3.36 6.84
N THR A 101 15.72 4.50 6.73
CA THR A 101 14.30 4.50 6.32
C THR A 101 14.14 4.12 4.85
N ALA A 102 15.19 4.20 4.03
CA ALA A 102 15.20 3.78 2.64
C ALA A 102 15.57 2.30 2.45
N LEU A 103 15.94 1.56 3.51
CA LEU A 103 16.27 0.14 3.42
C LEU A 103 15.19 -0.70 2.73
N PRO A 104 13.87 -0.47 2.93
CA PRO A 104 12.85 -1.23 2.20
C PRO A 104 12.90 -1.05 0.67
N LEU A 105 13.55 -0.01 0.14
CA LEU A 105 13.78 0.11 -1.31
C LEU A 105 14.75 -0.95 -1.84
N SER A 106 15.59 -1.55 -1.00
CA SER A 106 16.47 -2.66 -1.40
C SER A 106 15.69 -3.87 -1.92
N ILE A 107 14.41 -4.02 -1.56
CA ILE A 107 13.52 -5.06 -2.08
C ILE A 107 13.46 -5.02 -3.61
N ILE A 108 13.51 -3.83 -4.20
CA ILE A 108 13.48 -3.65 -5.66
C ILE A 108 14.70 -4.32 -6.30
N LEU A 109 15.88 -4.16 -5.69
CA LEU A 109 17.12 -4.80 -6.16
C LEU A 109 17.09 -6.30 -5.87
N SER A 110 16.65 -6.70 -4.68
CA SER A 110 16.55 -8.10 -4.27
C SER A 110 15.59 -8.91 -5.15
N TYR A 111 14.57 -8.26 -5.73
CA TYR A 111 13.59 -8.91 -6.58
C TYR A 111 14.19 -9.50 -7.86
N PHE A 112 15.23 -8.89 -8.42
CA PHE A 112 15.93 -9.42 -9.60
C PHE A 112 16.47 -10.83 -9.38
N PHE A 113 16.97 -11.13 -8.17
CA PHE A 113 17.51 -12.47 -7.84
C PHE A 113 16.42 -13.54 -7.67
N VAL A 114 15.17 -13.12 -7.53
CA VAL A 114 14.03 -13.99 -7.22
C VAL A 114 13.05 -14.06 -8.41
N TYR A 115 13.35 -13.35 -9.50
CA TYR A 115 12.43 -13.14 -10.62
C TYR A 115 11.99 -14.43 -11.34
N ASP A 116 12.79 -15.49 -11.33
CA ASP A 116 12.40 -16.73 -12.01
C ASP A 116 11.59 -17.68 -11.11
N SER A 117 11.56 -17.45 -9.80
CA SER A 117 10.92 -18.37 -8.85
C SER A 117 9.55 -17.87 -8.38
N LEU A 118 8.49 -18.45 -8.95
CA LEU A 118 7.11 -18.13 -8.60
C LEU A 118 6.81 -18.31 -7.09
N VAL A 119 7.38 -19.33 -6.46
CA VAL A 119 7.19 -19.60 -5.03
C VAL A 119 7.84 -18.49 -4.19
N LEU A 120 9.10 -18.17 -4.46
CA LEU A 120 9.81 -17.15 -3.71
C LEU A 120 9.19 -15.76 -3.92
N LYS A 121 8.69 -15.43 -5.12
CA LYS A 121 7.90 -14.21 -5.37
C LYS A 121 6.69 -14.11 -4.44
N LYS A 122 5.90 -15.18 -4.35
CA LYS A 122 4.71 -15.21 -3.49
C LYS A 122 5.07 -15.03 -2.02
N TRP A 123 6.12 -15.71 -1.54
CA TRP A 123 6.61 -15.58 -0.17
C TRP A 123 7.09 -14.16 0.12
N LEU A 124 7.82 -13.56 -0.81
CA LEU A 124 8.31 -12.20 -0.72
C LEU A 124 7.14 -11.21 -0.53
N PHE A 125 6.13 -11.27 -1.40
CA PHE A 125 4.96 -10.40 -1.28
C PHE A 125 4.17 -10.65 0.01
N PHE A 126 3.96 -11.91 0.39
CA PHE A 126 3.26 -12.27 1.62
C PHE A 126 3.95 -11.67 2.86
N LEU A 127 5.26 -11.86 2.97
CA LEU A 127 6.06 -11.38 4.11
C LEU A 127 6.10 -9.85 4.17
N TYR A 128 6.32 -9.17 3.05
CA TYR A 128 6.44 -7.71 3.06
C TYR A 128 5.08 -7.01 3.25
N GLN A 129 4.01 -7.51 2.65
CA GLN A 129 2.66 -6.98 2.90
C GLN A 129 2.24 -7.25 4.35
N GLY A 130 2.42 -8.48 4.84
CA GLY A 130 2.13 -8.84 6.23
C GLY A 130 2.96 -8.02 7.23
N GLY A 131 4.25 -7.86 6.97
CA GLY A 131 5.15 -7.03 7.78
C GLY A 131 4.70 -5.56 7.83
N ALA A 132 4.31 -4.97 6.71
CA ALA A 132 3.75 -3.62 6.67
C ALA A 132 2.51 -3.49 7.56
N LEU A 133 1.62 -4.48 7.51
CA LEU A 133 0.39 -4.50 8.31
C LEU A 133 0.66 -4.67 9.80
N VAL A 134 1.54 -5.60 10.20
CA VAL A 134 1.95 -5.77 11.61
C VAL A 134 2.51 -4.47 12.15
N VAL A 135 3.46 -3.87 11.43
CA VAL A 135 4.12 -2.62 11.85
C VAL A 135 3.12 -1.47 11.95
N SER A 136 2.23 -1.31 10.96
CA SER A 136 1.17 -0.29 11.00
C SER A 136 0.24 -0.47 12.20
N ALA A 137 -0.17 -1.71 12.49
CA ALA A 137 -1.11 -2.02 13.57
C ALA A 137 -0.47 -1.75 14.94
N MET A 138 0.79 -2.12 15.14
CA MET A 138 1.52 -1.82 16.37
C MET A 138 1.67 -0.31 16.58
N MET A 139 2.11 0.41 15.54
CA MET A 139 2.33 1.85 15.62
C MET A 139 1.03 2.61 15.91
N TYR A 140 -0.02 2.36 15.13
CA TYR A 140 -1.30 3.04 15.31
C TYR A 140 -2.11 2.52 16.49
N GLY A 141 -1.86 1.30 16.95
CA GLY A 141 -2.40 0.78 18.21
C GLY A 141 -1.90 1.59 19.40
N ILE A 142 -0.59 1.83 19.48
CA ILE A 142 0.01 2.67 20.55
C ILE A 142 -0.49 4.11 20.45
N TYR A 143 -0.57 4.68 19.24
CA TYR A 143 -1.08 6.03 19.05
C TYR A 143 -2.55 6.18 19.44
N THR A 144 -3.38 5.21 19.09
CA THR A 144 -4.81 5.19 19.44
C THR A 144 -5.00 5.06 20.96
N TYR A 145 -4.16 4.26 21.61
CA TYR A 145 -4.15 4.16 23.08
C TYR A 145 -3.86 5.52 23.75
N ARG A 146 -2.93 6.31 23.17
CA ARG A 146 -2.60 7.65 23.69
C ARG A 146 -3.61 8.73 23.31
N SER A 147 -4.22 8.62 22.12
CA SER A 147 -5.19 9.59 21.62
C SER A 147 -6.22 8.93 20.73
N LYS A 148 -7.50 9.05 21.09
CA LYS A 148 -8.62 8.50 20.31
C LYS A 148 -8.73 9.10 18.90
N LYS A 149 -8.02 10.19 18.58
CA LYS A 149 -7.97 10.78 17.23
C LYS A 149 -7.50 9.79 16.15
N TYR A 150 -6.69 8.80 16.51
CA TYR A 150 -6.11 7.83 15.57
C TYR A 150 -6.99 6.59 15.31
N ILE A 151 -8.17 6.49 15.94
CA ILE A 151 -9.03 5.30 15.85
C ILE A 151 -9.48 4.99 14.42
N LEU A 152 -9.72 6.02 13.60
CA LEU A 152 -10.11 5.85 12.20
C LEU A 152 -8.98 5.25 11.36
N ILE A 153 -7.71 5.62 11.65
CA ILE A 153 -6.55 5.03 10.97
C ILE A 153 -6.43 3.55 11.37
N LEU A 154 -6.62 3.23 12.64
CA LEU A 154 -6.60 1.85 13.12
C LEU A 154 -7.73 1.00 12.50
N ALA A 155 -8.92 1.58 12.33
CA ALA A 155 -10.03 0.93 11.64
C ALA A 155 -9.70 0.63 10.16
N GLY A 156 -9.04 1.56 9.46
CA GLY A 156 -8.58 1.31 8.10
C GLY A 156 -7.48 0.24 8.01
N ILE A 157 -6.59 0.18 8.99
CA ILE A 157 -5.59 -0.91 9.11
C ILE A 157 -6.28 -2.26 9.34
N ALA A 158 -7.35 -2.30 10.13
CA ALA A 158 -8.14 -3.52 10.32
C ALA A 158 -8.81 -3.98 9.00
N LEU A 159 -9.31 -3.06 8.18
CA LEU A 159 -9.81 -3.37 6.84
C LEU A 159 -8.71 -3.93 5.93
N PHE A 160 -7.50 -3.36 5.97
CA PHE A 160 -6.36 -3.91 5.23
C PHE A 160 -5.96 -5.30 5.72
N TRP A 161 -6.01 -5.57 7.03
CA TRP A 161 -5.81 -6.92 7.58
C TRP A 161 -6.84 -7.91 7.05
N LEU A 162 -8.12 -7.53 7.04
CA LEU A 162 -9.17 -8.38 6.51
C LEU A 162 -8.96 -8.64 5.00
N CYS A 163 -8.61 -7.59 4.24
CA CYS A 163 -8.23 -7.73 2.82
C CYS A 163 -7.06 -8.71 2.63
N PHE A 164 -6.00 -8.61 3.45
CA PHE A 164 -4.83 -9.48 3.39
C PHE A 164 -5.18 -10.94 3.67
N LEU A 165 -5.96 -11.19 4.73
CA LEU A 165 -6.40 -12.53 5.11
C LEU A 165 -7.30 -13.15 4.03
N LEU A 166 -8.20 -12.37 3.43
CA LEU A 166 -9.04 -12.87 2.34
C LEU A 166 -8.22 -13.18 1.08
N TYR A 167 -7.30 -12.29 0.70
CA TYR A 167 -6.49 -12.45 -0.51
C TYR A 167 -5.53 -13.66 -0.41
N TRP A 168 -4.89 -13.85 0.75
CA TRP A 168 -3.91 -14.92 0.95
C TRP A 168 -4.52 -16.23 1.47
N GLY A 169 -5.55 -16.15 2.31
CA GLY A 169 -6.15 -17.32 2.97
C GLY A 169 -7.23 -18.03 2.13
N ILE A 170 -7.90 -17.34 1.21
CA ILE A 170 -8.99 -17.92 0.42
C ILE A 170 -8.67 -17.86 -1.08
N PRO A 171 -8.08 -18.92 -1.67
CA PRO A 171 -7.72 -18.98 -3.09
C PRO A 171 -8.91 -18.69 -4.02
N ALA A 172 -10.13 -19.10 -3.63
CA ALA A 172 -11.34 -18.86 -4.40
C ALA A 172 -11.59 -17.36 -4.62
N LEU A 173 -11.34 -16.50 -3.63
CA LEU A 173 -11.53 -15.04 -3.76
C LEU A 173 -10.50 -14.36 -4.67
N ARG A 174 -9.41 -15.05 -5.03
CA ARG A 174 -8.38 -14.52 -5.93
C ARG A 174 -8.72 -14.73 -7.41
N ILE A 175 -9.35 -15.86 -7.73
CA ILE A 175 -9.50 -16.35 -9.12
C ILE A 175 -10.96 -16.28 -9.61
N THR A 176 -11.94 -16.27 -8.69
CA THR A 176 -13.37 -16.30 -9.05
C THR A 176 -13.98 -14.92 -9.25
N SER A 177 -15.26 -14.91 -9.68
CA SER A 177 -16.12 -13.73 -9.76
C SER A 177 -16.20 -12.89 -8.47
N LEU A 178 -15.80 -13.44 -7.33
CA LEU A 178 -15.81 -12.78 -6.02
C LEU A 178 -14.58 -11.89 -5.74
N ALA A 179 -13.68 -11.71 -6.71
CA ALA A 179 -12.50 -10.85 -6.57
C ALA A 179 -12.82 -9.38 -6.24
N TRP A 180 -14.07 -8.93 -6.41
CA TRP A 180 -14.50 -7.59 -6.02
C TRP A 180 -14.49 -7.37 -4.50
N ILE A 181 -14.66 -8.41 -3.68
CA ILE A 181 -14.79 -8.29 -2.22
C ILE A 181 -13.49 -7.75 -1.60
N TRP A 182 -12.35 -8.38 -1.91
CA TRP A 182 -11.07 -7.91 -1.37
C TRP A 182 -10.67 -6.55 -1.94
N LYS A 183 -11.04 -6.25 -3.19
CA LYS A 183 -10.80 -4.93 -3.80
C LYS A 183 -11.60 -3.83 -3.12
N LEU A 184 -12.86 -4.06 -2.76
CA LEU A 184 -13.65 -3.11 -1.98
C LEU A 184 -13.05 -2.89 -0.59
N LEU A 185 -12.60 -3.94 0.07
CA LEU A 185 -11.94 -3.82 1.38
C LEU A 185 -10.63 -3.04 1.29
N LEU A 186 -9.85 -3.25 0.23
CA LEU A 186 -8.66 -2.48 -0.06
C LEU A 186 -9.00 -0.99 -0.23
N GLY A 187 -9.97 -0.68 -1.09
CA GLY A 187 -10.41 0.70 -1.31
C GLY A 187 -10.97 1.35 -0.04
N GLY A 188 -11.78 0.61 0.73
CA GLY A 188 -12.31 1.05 2.02
C GLY A 188 -11.19 1.32 3.03
N GLY A 189 -10.18 0.45 3.12
CA GLY A 189 -8.99 0.65 3.94
C GLY A 189 -8.22 1.92 3.55
N MET A 190 -8.03 2.17 2.25
CA MET A 190 -7.37 3.40 1.76
C MET A 190 -8.15 4.66 2.16
N VAL A 191 -9.46 4.70 1.89
CA VAL A 191 -10.29 5.88 2.22
C VAL A 191 -10.35 6.13 3.72
N THR A 192 -10.60 5.08 4.52
CA THR A 192 -10.70 5.22 5.98
C THR A 192 -9.38 5.66 6.61
N THR A 193 -8.24 5.14 6.16
CA THR A 193 -6.93 5.60 6.64
C THR A 193 -6.67 7.07 6.29
N LEU A 194 -6.99 7.51 5.06
CA LEU A 194 -6.85 8.92 4.65
C LEU A 194 -7.74 9.86 5.45
N LEU A 195 -9.01 9.51 5.62
CA LEU A 195 -9.94 10.28 6.45
C LEU A 195 -9.46 10.35 7.90
N GLY A 196 -8.90 9.25 8.41
CA GLY A 196 -8.25 9.22 9.73
C GLY A 196 -7.07 10.18 9.84
N TYR A 197 -6.22 10.26 8.80
CA TYR A 197 -5.13 11.25 8.78
C TYR A 197 -5.64 12.69 8.74
N LYS A 198 -6.65 12.99 7.92
CA LYS A 198 -7.29 14.31 7.89
C LYS A 198 -7.80 14.71 9.27
N TYR A 199 -8.59 13.83 9.89
CA TYR A 199 -9.18 14.06 11.20
C TYR A 199 -8.11 14.29 12.28
N ALA A 200 -7.03 13.50 12.25
CA ALA A 200 -5.94 13.63 13.20
C ALA A 200 -5.07 14.89 12.97
N HIS A 201 -5.05 15.47 11.76
CA HIS A 201 -4.31 16.69 11.44
C HIS A 201 -5.10 17.99 11.66
N SER A 202 -6.43 17.94 11.62
CA SER A 202 -7.27 19.14 11.81
C SER A 202 -7.40 19.63 13.26
N TYR A 203 -6.79 18.94 14.24
CA TYR A 203 -6.83 19.28 15.67
C TYR A 203 -5.45 19.20 16.33
#